data_AF-A0A2M7BIG1-F1
#
_entry.id   AF-A0A2M7BIG1-F1
#
_cell.length_a   1.000
_cell.length_b   1.000
_cell.length_c   1.000
_cell.angle_alpha   90.00
_cell.angle_beta   90.00
_cell.angle_gamma   90.00
#
_symmetry.space_group_name_H-M   'P 1'
#
loop_
_entity.id
_entity.type
_entity.pdbx_description
1 polymer ?
#
loop_
_entity_poly.entity_id
_entity_poly.type
_entity_poly.pdbx_seq_one_letter_code
_entity_poly.pdbx_strand_id
1 'polypeptide(L)'
;MKTALKQANFQIPEDLLDELRATVGKGELSRFVNESLKRELQRLRQLTAIDETFGAWKGGEHLELAASVDLFVRNVRKSTRAETDQPFRPVDVLREALFPD
;
A
#
# COMPACT_ATOMS: atom_id res chain seq x y z
N MET A 1 -15.35 -3.80 -11.51
CA MET A 1 -15.26 -5.21 -11.97
C MET A 1 -16.05 -6.08 -11.01
N LYS A 2 -16.98 -6.92 -11.50
CA LYS A 2 -17.75 -7.84 -10.65
C LYS A 2 -16.83 -8.98 -10.22
N THR A 3 -16.51 -9.08 -8.93
CA THR A 3 -15.65 -10.16 -8.41
C THR A 3 -16.45 -11.46 -8.36
N ALA A 4 -15.99 -12.50 -9.06
CA ALA A 4 -16.60 -13.83 -8.96
C ALA A 4 -16.36 -14.41 -7.55
N LEU A 5 -17.42 -14.82 -6.87
CA LEU A 5 -17.34 -15.44 -5.55
C LEU A 5 -17.17 -16.95 -5.69
N LYS A 6 -16.23 -17.54 -4.94
CA LYS A 6 -16.04 -18.99 -4.81
C LYS A 6 -16.13 -19.36 -3.34
N GLN A 7 -16.83 -20.45 -3.05
CA GLN A 7 -16.85 -21.02 -1.69
C GLN A 7 -15.54 -21.74 -1.41
N ALA A 8 -15.08 -21.62 -0.17
CA ALA A 8 -13.87 -22.28 0.30
C ALA A 8 -14.25 -23.39 1.29
N ASN A 9 -13.59 -24.54 1.18
CA ASN A 9 -13.82 -25.70 2.04
C ASN A 9 -12.92 -25.59 3.28
N PHE A 10 -13.29 -24.75 4.24
CA PHE A 10 -12.62 -24.72 5.54
C PHE A 10 -13.64 -24.60 6.67
N GLN A 11 -13.24 -25.09 7.84
CA GLN A 11 -14.03 -25.02 9.07
C GLN A 11 -13.50 -23.87 9.93
N ILE A 12 -14.40 -23.21 10.65
CA ILE A 12 -14.08 -22.16 11.62
C ILE A 12 -14.45 -22.70 13.00
N PRO A 13 -13.56 -22.57 14.01
CA PRO A 13 -13.89 -22.89 15.40
C PRO A 13 -15.16 -22.16 15.87
N GLU A 14 -15.96 -22.82 16.70
CA GLU A 14 -17.25 -22.30 17.17
C GLU A 14 -17.08 -21.04 18.04
N ASP A 15 -16.12 -21.07 18.95
CA ASP A 15 -15.74 -19.95 19.82
C ASP A 15 -15.38 -18.70 19.01
N LEU A 16 -14.57 -18.85 17.97
CA LEU A 16 -14.18 -17.76 17.08
C LEU A 16 -15.38 -17.21 16.29
N LEU A 17 -16.28 -18.08 15.83
CA LEU A 17 -17.47 -17.67 15.09
C LEU A 17 -18.44 -16.88 15.99
N ASP A 18 -18.58 -17.28 17.25
CA ASP A 18 -19.42 -16.60 18.22
C ASP A 18 -18.85 -15.24 18.61
N GLU A 19 -17.54 -15.15 18.84
CA GLU A 19 -16.85 -13.87 19.06
C GLU A 19 -17.05 -12.91 17.87
N LEU A 20 -16.91 -13.44 16.65
CA LEU A 20 -17.07 -12.67 15.42
C LEU A 20 -18.50 -12.12 15.29
N ARG A 21 -19.51 -12.93 15.64
CA ARG A 21 -20.93 -12.53 15.61
C ARG A 21 -21.29 -11.56 16.73
N ALA A 22 -20.62 -11.65 17.88
CA ALA A 22 -20.81 -10.72 18.98
C ALA A 22 -20.20 -9.34 18.66
N THR A 23 -19.10 -9.31 17.91
CA THR A 23 -18.34 -8.09 17.63
C THR A 23 -18.81 -7.39 16.35
N VAL A 24 -19.12 -8.14 15.30
CA VAL A 24 -19.44 -7.61 13.96
C VAL A 24 -20.95 -7.57 13.74
N GLY A 25 -21.45 -6.44 13.24
CA GLY A 25 -22.86 -6.25 12.95
C GLY A 25 -23.44 -7.25 11.95
N LYS A 26 -24.76 -7.50 12.04
CA LYS A 26 -25.48 -8.38 11.10
C LYS A 26 -25.31 -7.86 9.67
N GLY A 27 -24.83 -8.72 8.78
CA GLY A 27 -24.60 -8.40 7.36
C GLY A 27 -23.17 -7.94 7.02
N GLU A 28 -22.35 -7.58 8.02
CA GLU A 28 -20.97 -7.16 7.78
C GLU A 28 -19.95 -8.29 7.94
N LEU A 29 -20.37 -9.45 8.44
CA LEU A 29 -19.51 -10.59 8.75
C LEU A 29 -18.67 -11.03 7.55
N SER A 30 -19.29 -11.19 6.38
CA SER A 30 -18.57 -11.56 5.14
C SER A 30 -17.56 -10.50 4.72
N ARG A 31 -17.91 -9.20 4.86
CA ARG A 31 -17.01 -8.10 4.54
C ARG A 31 -15.81 -8.10 5.48
N PHE A 32 -16.05 -8.20 6.77
CA PHE A 32 -15.02 -8.21 7.80
C PHE A 32 -14.03 -9.37 7.61
N VAL A 33 -14.55 -10.59 7.38
CA VAL A 33 -13.71 -11.78 7.15
C VAL A 33 -12.86 -11.60 5.89
N ASN A 34 -13.45 -11.11 4.80
CA ASN A 34 -12.71 -10.87 3.55
C ASN A 34 -11.63 -9.79 3.71
N GLU A 35 -11.93 -8.69 4.41
CA GLU A 35 -10.95 -7.63 4.67
C GLU A 35 -9.82 -8.12 5.59
N SER A 36 -10.14 -8.90 6.62
CA SER A 36 -9.16 -9.47 7.54
C SER A 36 -8.24 -10.46 6.84
N LEU A 37 -8.78 -11.36 6.02
CA LEU A 37 -8.00 -12.29 5.21
C LEU A 37 -7.08 -11.56 4.23
N LYS A 38 -7.57 -10.50 3.57
CA LYS A 38 -6.74 -9.69 2.67
C LYS A 38 -5.57 -9.04 3.41
N ARG A 39 -5.83 -8.49 4.61
CA ARG A 39 -4.80 -7.88 5.45
C ARG A 39 -3.76 -8.90 5.88
N GLU A 40 -4.17 -10.08 6.31
CA GLU A 40 -3.23 -11.11 6.76
C GLU A 40 -2.38 -11.65 5.60
N LEU A 41 -2.98 -11.91 4.43
CA LEU A 41 -2.22 -12.30 3.25
C LEU A 41 -1.23 -11.21 2.82
N GLN A 42 -1.60 -9.93 2.94
CA GLN A 42 -0.70 -8.83 2.64
C GLN A 42 0.45 -8.74 3.64
N ARG A 43 0.18 -8.93 4.93
CA ARG A 43 1.20 -8.99 5.99
C ARG A 43 2.20 -10.10 5.73
N LEU A 44 1.74 -11.32 5.41
CA LEU A 44 2.61 -12.43 5.09
C LEU A 44 3.51 -12.13 3.87
N ARG A 45 2.93 -11.59 2.79
CA ARG A 45 3.73 -11.17 1.62
C ARG A 45 4.78 -10.12 1.96
N GLN A 46 4.46 -9.16 2.84
CA GLN A 46 5.40 -8.14 3.27
C GLN A 46 6.54 -8.73 4.10
N LEU A 47 6.23 -9.66 5.01
CA LEU A 47 7.25 -10.37 5.78
C LEU A 47 8.20 -11.14 4.87
N THR A 48 7.65 -11.90 3.92
CA THR A 48 8.47 -12.60 2.91
C THR A 48 9.33 -11.64 2.10
N ALA A 49 8.77 -10.51 1.66
CA ALA A 49 9.54 -9.52 0.93
C ALA A 49 10.66 -8.91 1.79
N ILE A 50 10.43 -8.66 3.07
CA ILE A 50 11.47 -8.17 4.00
C ILE A 50 12.60 -9.18 4.12
N ASP A 51 12.27 -10.46 4.31
CA ASP A 51 13.26 -11.53 4.45
C ASP A 51 14.06 -11.72 3.14
N GLU A 52 13.40 -11.70 1.98
CA GLU A 52 14.03 -11.85 0.67
C GLU A 52 14.88 -10.64 0.27
N THR A 53 14.43 -9.43 0.61
CA THR A 53 15.13 -8.18 0.28
C THR A 53 16.15 -7.78 1.33
N PHE A 54 16.25 -8.51 2.44
CA PHE A 54 17.26 -8.28 3.45
C PHE A 54 18.66 -8.45 2.83
N GLY A 55 19.42 -7.36 2.76
CA GLY A 55 20.74 -7.35 2.12
C GLY A 55 20.73 -7.24 0.60
N ALA A 56 19.57 -7.01 -0.03
CA ALA A 56 19.48 -6.66 -1.46
C ALA A 56 20.20 -5.33 -1.76
N TRP A 57 20.26 -4.42 -0.78
CA TRP A 57 21.01 -3.17 -0.88
C TRP A 57 22.46 -3.41 -0.50
N LYS A 58 23.27 -3.86 -1.46
CA LYS A 58 24.73 -3.99 -1.31
C LYS A 58 25.39 -2.65 -1.64
N GLY A 59 26.33 -2.20 -0.81
CA GLY A 59 27.05 -0.93 -1.00
C GLY A 59 27.86 -0.81 -2.30
N GLY A 60 28.06 -1.92 -3.04
CA GLY A 60 28.69 -1.92 -4.35
C GLY A 60 27.75 -1.60 -5.52
N GLU A 61 26.43 -1.73 -5.35
CA GLU A 61 25.43 -1.54 -6.42
C GLU A 61 24.92 -0.08 -6.49
N HIS A 62 25.19 0.72 -5.46
CA HIS A 62 24.69 2.08 -5.30
C HIS A 62 25.80 3.05 -4.89
N LEU A 63 26.61 3.50 -5.85
CA LEU A 63 27.68 4.48 -5.59
C LEU A 63 27.14 5.80 -5.03
N GLU A 64 25.92 6.17 -5.39
CA GLU A 64 25.21 7.36 -4.91
C GLU A 64 24.92 7.32 -3.40
N LEU A 65 24.88 6.13 -2.80
CA LEU A 65 24.68 5.92 -1.36
C LEU A 65 26.01 5.70 -0.61
N ALA A 66 27.14 5.54 -1.33
CA ALA A 66 28.43 5.20 -0.75
C ALA A 66 29.00 6.31 0.17
N ALA A 67 28.70 7.58 -0.12
CA ALA A 67 29.19 8.71 0.67
C ALA A 67 28.41 8.89 1.99
N SER A 68 27.07 8.87 1.92
CA SER A 68 26.16 8.88 3.07
C SER A 68 24.72 8.84 2.59
N VAL A 69 23.90 7.99 3.19
CA VAL A 69 22.44 7.93 2.96
C VAL A 69 21.78 9.27 3.31
N ASP A 70 22.24 9.94 4.38
CA ASP A 70 21.67 11.23 4.80
C ASP A 70 21.92 12.34 3.76
N LEU A 71 23.11 12.35 3.14
CA LEU A 71 23.45 13.30 2.08
C LEU A 71 22.60 13.04 0.83
N PHE A 72 22.41 11.77 0.45
CA PHE A 72 21.54 11.39 -0.65
C PHE A 72 20.10 11.85 -0.42
N VAL A 73 19.50 11.52 0.73
CA VAL A 73 18.13 11.93 1.09
C VAL A 73 17.98 13.45 1.10
N ARG A 74 18.98 14.17 1.63
CA ARG A 74 19.00 15.64 1.63
C ARG A 74 19.02 16.20 0.21
N ASN A 75 19.79 15.61 -0.70
CA ASN A 75 19.87 16.05 -2.10
C ASN A 75 18.57 15.79 -2.86
N VAL A 76 17.95 14.62 -2.68
CA VAL A 76 16.63 14.29 -3.27
C VAL A 76 15.56 15.28 -2.81
N ARG A 77 15.53 15.63 -1.51
CA ARG A 77 14.56 16.62 -1.00
C ARG A 77 14.80 18.03 -1.55
N LYS A 78 16.05 18.38 -1.84
CA LYS A 78 16.41 19.69 -2.42
C LYS A 78 16.03 19.79 -3.90
N SER A 79 16.20 18.71 -4.68
CA SER A 79 15.84 18.71 -6.10
C SER A 79 14.34 18.88 -6.31
N THR A 80 13.49 18.26 -5.48
CA THR A 80 12.04 18.45 -5.55
C THR A 80 11.61 19.88 -5.23
N ARG A 81 12.28 20.56 -4.28
CA ARG A 81 11.94 21.94 -3.89
C ARG A 81 12.32 22.97 -4.95
N ALA A 82 13.37 22.73 -5.73
CA ALA A 82 13.78 23.63 -6.80
C ALA A 82 12.86 23.54 -8.04
N GLU A 83 12.19 22.41 -8.24
CA GLU A 83 11.28 22.17 -9.38
C GLU A 83 9.84 22.66 -9.12
N THR A 84 9.46 22.84 -7.85
CA THR A 84 8.09 23.26 -7.45
C THR A 84 7.94 24.79 -7.35
N ASP A 85 8.75 25.57 -8.07
CA ASP A 85 8.46 27.00 -8.28
C ASP A 85 7.47 27.22 -9.44
N GLN A 86 6.99 26.13 -10.06
CA GLN A 86 5.77 26.19 -10.85
C GLN A 86 4.57 26.37 -9.91
N PRO A 87 3.75 27.43 -10.08
CA PRO A 87 2.57 27.61 -9.26
C PRO A 87 1.67 26.39 -9.43
N PHE A 88 1.29 25.79 -8.30
CA PHE A 88 0.31 24.71 -8.25
C PHE A 88 -0.94 25.14 -9.02
N ARG A 89 -1.15 24.56 -10.22
CA ARG A 89 -2.40 24.71 -10.97
C ARG A 89 -3.35 23.63 -10.49
N PRO A 90 -4.50 23.99 -9.88
CA PRO A 90 -5.53 23.01 -9.55
C PRO A 90 -5.93 22.22 -10.80
N VAL A 91 -6.23 20.93 -10.63
CA VAL A 91 -6.60 20.01 -11.73
C VAL A 91 -7.79 20.54 -12.54
N ASP A 92 -8.66 21.33 -11.92
CA ASP A 92 -9.81 21.97 -12.55
C ASP A 92 -9.42 22.96 -13.67
N VAL A 93 -8.26 23.63 -13.54
CA VAL A 93 -7.75 24.60 -14.53
C VAL A 93 -7.22 23.89 -15.79
N LEU A 94 -6.79 22.63 -15.68
CA LEU A 94 -6.32 21.85 -16.82
C LEU A 94 -7.47 21.35 -17.71
N ARG A 95 -8.68 21.22 -17.15
CA ARG A 95 -9.85 20.77 -17.91
C ARG A 95 -10.37 21.83 -18.87
N GLU A 96 -10.30 23.10 -18.48
CA GLU A 96 -10.73 24.26 -19.27
C GLU A 96 -9.73 24.62 -20.37
N ALA A 97 -8.44 24.32 -20.18
CA ALA A 97 -7.40 24.59 -21.16
C ALA A 97 -7.31 23.54 -22.30
N LEU A 98 -7.74 22.29 -22.06
CA LEU A 98 -7.65 21.22 -23.07
C LEU A 98 -8.92 21.04 -23.91
N PHE A 99 -10.07 21.55 -23.46
CA PHE A 99 -11.34 21.42 -24.16
C PHE A 99 -12.18 22.72 -24.01
N PRO A 100 -11.92 23.75 -24.84
CA PRO A 100 -12.84 24.87 -24.95
C PRO A 100 -14.09 24.41 -25.73
N ASP A 101 -15.26 24.90 -25.32
CA ASP A 101 -16.58 24.63 -25.94
C ASP A 101 -16.62 24.90 -27.46
#